data_AF-A0A2E3W1J9-F1
#
_entry.id   AF-A0A2E3W1J9-F1
#
_cell.length_a   1.000
_cell.length_b   1.000
_cell.length_c   1.000
_cell.angle_alpha   90.00
_cell.angle_beta   90.00
_cell.angle_gamma   90.00
#
_symmetry.space_group_name_H-M   'P 1'
#
loop_
_entity.id
_entity.type
_entity.pdbx_description
1 polymer ?
#
loop_
_entity_poly.entity_id
_entity_poly.type
_entity_poly.pdbx_seq_one_letter_code
_entity_poly.pdbx_strand_id
1 'polypeptide(L)'
;MKWLKTFFILTLSAYKAFGGNLTLPDAKMVTIKVEGNKIFTKECKAPSNCFDFPKELKFYSYQSPLFSLCYQSGGTPKFVKIDGKKHKIEFCFKNNKGVDLETLMKAYKAYK
;
A
#
# COMPACT_ATOMS: atom_id res chain seq x y z
N MET A 1 54.91 11.58 -0.33
CA MET A 1 53.76 11.85 0.56
C MET A 1 52.47 11.67 -0.25
N LYS A 2 51.61 10.75 0.18
CA LYS A 2 50.38 10.31 -0.49
C LYS A 2 49.30 11.40 -0.38
N TRP A 3 48.75 11.86 -1.50
CA TRP A 3 47.51 12.64 -1.52
C TRP A 3 46.46 11.85 -2.29
N LEU A 4 45.68 11.08 -1.53
CA LEU A 4 44.53 10.32 -2.02
C LEU A 4 43.38 11.32 -2.22
N LYS A 5 42.98 11.56 -3.47
CA LYS A 5 41.77 12.33 -3.79
C LYS A 5 40.55 11.44 -3.53
N THR A 6 39.85 11.69 -2.43
CA THR A 6 38.61 10.97 -2.09
C THR A 6 37.50 11.39 -3.04
N PHE A 7 37.13 10.48 -3.94
CA PHE A 7 35.95 10.59 -4.80
C PHE A 7 34.70 10.37 -3.94
N PHE A 8 33.95 11.44 -3.66
CA PHE A 8 32.63 11.35 -3.04
C PHE A 8 31.60 11.08 -4.14
N ILE A 9 31.38 9.80 -4.47
CA ILE A 9 30.29 9.41 -5.38
C ILE A 9 29.00 9.43 -4.56
N LEU A 10 28.32 10.57 -4.57
CA LEU A 10 26.92 10.69 -4.18
C LEU A 10 26.07 9.91 -5.18
N THR A 11 25.85 8.62 -4.92
CA THR A 11 24.77 7.89 -5.61
C THR A 11 23.44 8.39 -5.04
N LEU A 12 22.93 9.49 -5.62
CA LEU A 12 21.50 9.80 -5.53
C LEU A 12 20.75 8.64 -6.18
N SER A 13 20.32 7.68 -5.38
CA SER A 13 19.34 6.67 -5.80
C SER A 13 18.08 7.39 -6.23
N ALA A 14 17.94 7.62 -7.53
CA ALA A 14 16.69 8.08 -8.13
C ALA A 14 15.66 6.96 -7.98
N TYR A 15 14.89 7.01 -6.90
CA TYR A 15 13.74 6.12 -6.67
C TYR A 15 12.71 6.46 -7.75
N LYS A 16 12.72 5.71 -8.86
CA LYS A 16 11.67 5.78 -9.88
C LYS A 16 10.37 5.29 -9.24
N ALA A 17 9.47 6.22 -8.94
CA ALA A 17 8.08 5.90 -8.67
C ALA A 17 7.50 5.23 -9.91
N PHE A 18 7.25 3.93 -9.84
CA PHE A 18 6.67 3.17 -10.95
C PHE A 18 5.14 3.30 -10.84
N GLY A 19 4.51 3.95 -11.83
CA GLY A 19 3.06 3.97 -11.95
C GLY A 19 2.56 2.63 -12.50
N GLY A 20 1.43 2.13 -12.00
CA GLY A 20 0.79 0.91 -12.51
C GLY A 20 -0.72 1.07 -12.55
N ASN A 21 -1.41 0.27 -13.36
CA ASN A 21 -2.87 0.20 -13.34
C ASN A 21 -3.30 -1.03 -12.52
N LEU A 22 -4.34 -0.88 -11.69
CA LEU A 22 -5.06 -2.01 -11.10
C LEU A 22 -6.33 -2.27 -11.89
N THR A 23 -6.47 -3.50 -12.35
CA THR A 23 -7.73 -4.00 -12.89
C THR A 23 -8.53 -4.61 -11.74
N LEU A 24 -9.64 -3.97 -11.36
CA LEU A 24 -10.61 -4.54 -10.44
C LEU A 24 -11.41 -5.66 -11.15
N PRO A 25 -11.90 -6.68 -10.40
CA PRO A 25 -12.76 -7.73 -10.96
C PRO A 25 -14.01 -7.17 -11.67
N ASP A 26 -14.47 -5.99 -11.25
CA ASP A 26 -15.71 -5.34 -11.74
C ASP A 26 -15.43 -4.26 -12.83
N ALA A 27 -14.38 -4.46 -13.64
CA ALA A 27 -14.03 -3.67 -14.83
C ALA A 27 -13.68 -2.17 -14.65
N LYS A 28 -13.72 -1.61 -13.44
CA LYS A 28 -13.19 -0.26 -13.18
C LYS A 28 -11.67 -0.31 -13.01
N MET A 29 -10.94 0.26 -13.97
CA MET A 29 -9.50 0.49 -13.82
C MET A 29 -9.28 1.60 -12.78
N VAL A 30 -8.50 1.30 -11.75
CA VAL A 30 -8.09 2.30 -10.75
C VAL A 30 -6.59 2.51 -10.90
N THR A 31 -6.17 3.76 -11.11
CA THR A 31 -4.76 4.10 -11.20
C THR A 31 -4.12 3.97 -9.83
N ILE A 32 -3.05 3.17 -9.74
CA ILE A 32 -2.25 3.03 -8.53
C ILE A 32 -0.83 3.54 -8.72
N LYS A 33 -0.22 3.89 -7.60
CA LYS A 33 1.20 4.20 -7.50
C LYS A 33 1.88 3.08 -6.74
N VAL A 34 3.05 2.68 -7.23
CA VAL A 34 3.96 1.77 -6.55
C VAL A 34 5.17 2.59 -6.10
N GLU A 35 5.32 2.76 -4.79
CA GLU A 35 6.46 3.45 -4.17
C GLU A 35 7.18 2.46 -3.25
N GLY A 36 8.24 1.85 -3.76
CA GLY A 36 8.93 0.75 -3.07
C GLY A 36 8.00 -0.45 -2.88
N ASN A 37 7.74 -0.82 -1.62
CA ASN A 37 6.84 -1.92 -1.26
C ASN A 37 5.39 -1.48 -1.03
N LYS A 38 5.09 -0.19 -1.14
CA LYS A 38 3.74 0.37 -0.90
C LYS A 38 2.98 0.49 -2.21
N ILE A 39 1.70 0.16 -2.17
CA ILE A 39 0.81 0.19 -3.33
C ILE A 39 -0.47 0.88 -2.90
N PHE A 40 -0.78 2.02 -3.54
CA PHE A 40 -1.90 2.87 -3.14
C PHE A 40 -2.47 3.66 -4.31
N THR A 41 -3.72 4.08 -4.21
CA THR A 41 -4.28 5.10 -5.12
C THR A 41 -3.76 6.48 -4.73
N LYS A 42 -3.66 7.42 -5.68
CA LYS A 42 -3.03 8.74 -5.47
C LYS A 42 -3.56 9.48 -4.22
N GLU A 43 -4.84 9.30 -3.90
CA GLU A 43 -5.55 9.89 -2.77
C GLU A 43 -5.16 9.27 -1.42
N CYS A 44 -4.64 8.04 -1.40
CA CYS A 44 -4.32 7.26 -0.20
C CYS A 44 -2.83 7.16 0.09
N LYS A 45 -2.02 8.16 -0.31
CA LYS A 45 -0.60 8.19 0.07
C LYS A 45 -0.40 8.07 1.58
N ALA A 46 -1.28 8.71 2.36
CA ALA A 46 -1.46 8.45 3.79
C ALA A 46 -2.77 7.66 3.97
N PRO A 47 -2.74 6.41 4.46
CA PRO A 47 -3.94 5.60 4.62
C PRO A 47 -5.02 6.22 5.52
N SER A 48 -4.61 7.00 6.53
CA SER A 48 -5.51 7.76 7.41
C SER A 48 -6.39 8.78 6.68
N ASN A 49 -6.01 9.22 5.48
CA ASN A 49 -6.81 10.15 4.66
C ASN A 49 -7.95 9.43 3.93
N CYS A 50 -7.92 8.10 3.89
CA CYS A 50 -8.87 7.26 3.18
C CYS A 50 -9.67 6.36 4.10
N PHE A 51 -9.08 5.95 5.22
CA PHE A 51 -9.58 4.91 6.10
C PHE A 51 -9.63 5.41 7.54
N ASP A 52 -10.71 5.04 8.23
CA ASP A 52 -10.91 5.40 9.63
C ASP A 52 -10.41 4.25 10.49
N PHE A 53 -9.44 4.46 11.37
CA PHE A 53 -8.89 3.36 12.15
C PHE A 53 -9.71 3.04 13.39
N PRO A 54 -10.03 1.76 13.64
CA PRO A 54 -10.70 1.38 14.88
C PRO A 54 -9.76 1.59 16.07
N LYS A 55 -10.27 1.99 17.23
CA LYS A 55 -9.44 2.09 18.46
C LYS A 55 -8.81 0.74 18.81
N GLU A 56 -9.55 -0.34 18.62
CA GLU A 56 -9.10 -1.71 18.84
C GLU A 56 -9.50 -2.59 17.66
N LEU A 57 -8.54 -3.33 17.13
CA LEU A 57 -8.78 -4.28 16.04
C LEU A 57 -9.42 -5.55 16.60
N LYS A 58 -10.67 -5.81 16.22
CA LYS A 58 -11.40 -7.02 16.61
C LYS A 58 -11.35 -8.07 15.50
N PHE A 59 -11.00 -9.30 15.82
CA PHE A 59 -11.04 -10.42 14.86
C PHE A 59 -11.11 -11.75 15.61
N TYR A 60 -11.69 -12.76 14.97
CA TYR A 60 -11.68 -14.13 15.48
C TYR A 60 -10.42 -14.86 15.04
N SER A 61 -10.07 -15.95 15.72
CA SER A 61 -8.86 -16.76 15.43
C SER A 61 -8.80 -17.31 14.00
N TYR A 62 -9.96 -17.53 13.38
CA TYR A 62 -10.07 -18.03 12.00
C TYR A 62 -10.12 -16.92 10.93
N GLN A 63 -10.02 -15.65 11.33
CA GLN A 63 -10.06 -14.51 10.41
C GLN A 63 -8.68 -13.91 10.18
N SER A 64 -8.42 -13.45 8.95
CA SER A 64 -7.23 -12.67 8.65
C SER A 64 -7.32 -11.29 9.33
N PRO A 65 -6.35 -10.90 10.19
CA PRO A 65 -6.35 -9.57 10.83
C PRO A 65 -6.33 -8.43 9.82
N LEU A 66 -5.70 -8.65 8.66
CA LEU A 66 -5.63 -7.69 7.56
C LEU A 66 -7.01 -7.42 6.95
N PHE A 67 -7.80 -8.48 6.72
CA PHE A 67 -9.15 -8.36 6.19
C PHE A 67 -10.07 -7.72 7.22
N SER A 68 -10.00 -8.15 8.47
CA SER A 68 -10.78 -7.58 9.57
C SER A 68 -10.49 -6.10 9.77
N LEU A 69 -9.23 -5.66 9.64
CA LEU A 69 -8.87 -4.25 9.68
C LEU A 69 -9.50 -3.47 8.52
N CYS A 70 -9.43 -4.00 7.29
CA CYS A 70 -10.03 -3.33 6.14
C CYS A 70 -11.54 -3.15 6.31
N TYR A 71 -12.26 -4.18 6.73
CA TYR A 71 -13.71 -4.10 7.01
C TYR A 71 -14.02 -3.06 8.10
N GLN A 72 -13.31 -3.12 9.23
CA GLN A 72 -13.51 -2.18 10.33
C GLN A 72 -13.09 -0.74 9.99
N SER A 73 -12.26 -0.55 8.97
CA SER A 73 -11.88 0.77 8.48
C SER A 73 -12.84 1.33 7.41
N GLY A 74 -13.99 0.67 7.23
CA GLY A 74 -15.03 1.03 6.25
C GLY A 74 -14.68 0.67 4.81
N GLY A 75 -13.68 -0.20 4.61
CA GLY A 75 -13.27 -0.67 3.30
C GLY A 75 -13.76 -2.09 2.99
N THR A 76 -13.45 -2.54 1.78
CA THR A 76 -13.69 -3.90 1.30
C THR A 76 -12.36 -4.51 0.85
N PRO A 77 -11.91 -5.61 1.46
CA PRO A 77 -10.68 -6.30 1.05
C PRO A 77 -10.95 -7.08 -0.25
N LYS A 78 -10.00 -7.00 -1.19
CA LYS A 78 -10.02 -7.73 -2.46
C LYS A 78 -8.62 -8.25 -2.80
N PHE A 79 -8.55 -9.41 -3.43
CA PHE A 79 -7.33 -9.85 -4.10
C PHE A 79 -7.27 -9.25 -5.50
N VAL A 80 -6.25 -8.46 -5.80
CA VAL A 80 -6.11 -7.77 -7.09
C VAL A 80 -4.83 -8.18 -7.80
N LYS A 81 -4.89 -8.24 -9.13
CA LYS A 81 -3.72 -8.47 -9.98
C LYS A 81 -3.20 -7.10 -10.44
N ILE A 82 -1.92 -6.86 -10.25
CA ILE A 82 -1.24 -5.69 -10.80
C ILE A 82 -0.61 -6.08 -12.12
N ASP A 83 -0.77 -5.24 -13.14
CA ASP A 83 -0.09 -5.44 -14.42
C ASP A 83 1.43 -5.50 -14.22
N GLY A 84 2.05 -6.55 -14.76
CA GLY A 84 3.48 -6.82 -14.55
C GLY A 84 3.83 -7.60 -13.27
N LYS A 85 2.88 -7.89 -12.37
CA LYS A 85 3.09 -8.83 -11.26
C LYS A 85 2.40 -10.17 -11.51
N LYS A 86 3.13 -11.26 -11.29
CA LYS A 86 2.63 -12.64 -11.43
C LYS A 86 1.60 -13.00 -10.34
N HIS A 87 1.77 -12.45 -9.14
CA HIS A 87 0.96 -12.78 -7.97
C HIS A 87 -0.13 -11.73 -7.72
N LYS A 88 -1.28 -12.20 -7.21
CA LYS A 88 -2.31 -11.31 -6.66
C LYS A 88 -1.80 -10.71 -5.36
N ILE A 89 -2.19 -9.48 -5.08
CA ILE A 89 -1.94 -8.80 -3.81
C ILE A 89 -3.25 -8.56 -3.07
N GLU A 90 -3.18 -8.44 -1.76
CA GLU A 90 -4.33 -8.10 -0.92
C GLU A 90 -4.46 -6.58 -0.84
N PHE A 91 -5.65 -6.06 -1.12
CA PHE A 91 -5.88 -4.62 -1.23
C PHE A 91 -7.19 -4.22 -0.56
N CYS A 92 -7.19 -3.10 0.17
CA CYS A 92 -8.39 -2.51 0.75
C CYS A 92 -8.94 -1.42 -0.16
N PHE A 93 -10.23 -1.45 -0.49
CA PHE A 93 -10.91 -0.43 -1.27
C PHE A 93 -12.01 0.28 -0.49
N LYS A 94 -12.10 1.61 -0.64
CA LYS A 94 -13.21 2.45 -0.16
C LYS A 94 -13.41 3.59 -1.15
N ASN A 95 -14.60 3.67 -1.77
CA ASN A 95 -14.98 4.76 -2.69
C ASN A 95 -13.97 5.03 -3.83
N ASN A 96 -13.55 4.00 -4.57
CA ASN A 96 -12.51 4.03 -5.61
C ASN A 96 -11.09 4.38 -5.14
N LYS A 97 -10.90 4.56 -3.83
CA LYS A 97 -9.59 4.76 -3.22
C LYS A 97 -9.13 3.46 -2.58
N GLY A 98 -7.82 3.25 -2.45
CA GLY A 98 -7.34 2.05 -1.79
C GLY A 98 -5.85 1.96 -1.58
N VAL A 99 -5.47 0.96 -0.79
CA VAL A 99 -4.09 0.68 -0.38
C VAL A 99 -3.92 -0.82 -0.15
N ASP A 100 -2.72 -1.35 -0.33
CA ASP A 100 -2.41 -2.73 0.04
C ASP A 100 -2.62 -2.97 1.56
N LEU A 101 -3.08 -4.18 1.92
CA LEU A 101 -3.46 -4.46 3.31
C LEU A 101 -2.28 -4.38 4.28
N GLU A 102 -1.07 -4.73 3.83
CA GLU A 102 0.14 -4.62 4.64
C GLU A 102 0.45 -3.17 5.01
N THR A 103 0.34 -2.24 4.05
CA THR A 103 0.49 -0.81 4.28
C THR A 103 -0.61 -0.26 5.19
N LEU A 104 -1.86 -0.73 5.05
CA LEU A 104 -2.95 -0.36 5.96
C LEU A 104 -2.65 -0.80 7.39
N MET A 105 -2.17 -2.03 7.58
CA MET A 105 -1.81 -2.57 8.90
C MET A 105 -0.64 -1.83 9.54
N LYS A 106 0.38 -1.45 8.76
CA LYS A 106 1.48 -0.60 9.25
C LYS A 106 0.98 0.76 9.70
N ALA A 107 0.07 1.38 8.96
CA ALA A 107 -0.52 2.66 9.33
C ALA A 107 -1.37 2.54 10.61
N TYR A 108 -2.15 1.47 10.76
CA TYR A 108 -2.89 1.19 12.00
C TYR A 108 -1.97 1.06 13.22
N LYS A 109 -0.87 0.30 13.09
CA LYS A 109 0.11 0.13 14.17
C LYS A 109 0.81 1.43 14.57
N ALA A 110 0.98 2.37 13.64
CA ALA A 110 1.59 3.68 13.91
C ALA A 110 0.59 4.71 14.44
N TYR A 111 -0.72 4.49 14.25
CA TYR A 111 -1.78 5.30 14.84
C TYR A 111 -1.99 4.99 16.33
N LYS A 112 -1.66 3.76 16.75
CA LYS A 112 -1.63 3.34 18.16
C LYS A 112 -0.35 3.79 18.85
#